data_AF-A0A7R9UJR1-F1
#
_entry.id   AF-A0A7R9UJR1-F1
#
_cell.length_a   1.000
_cell.length_b   1.000
_cell.length_c   1.000
_cell.angle_alpha   90.00
_cell.angle_beta   90.00
_cell.angle_gamma   90.00
#
_symmetry.space_group_name_H-M   'P 1'
#
loop_
_entity.id
_entity.type
_entity.pdbx_description
1 polymer ?
#
loop_
_entity_poly.entity_id
_entity_poly.type
_entity_poly.pdbx_seq_one_letter_code
_entity_poly.pdbx_strand_id
1 'polypeptide(L)'
;EAWKVREIRRVMAERERVAAAERERAEIERRRGLTDDERLREDAALLSARASDDDGKGRRTFLQKYFHKGAFFQQEDADGNPMLGDIMKRDFGEATGADVVDKASLPKPMQVKKFGFRSQVKWTHLSAEDTTNREDILHARDQGRGRGGAWPAGRGGVGRGSRPDS
;
A
#
# COMPACT_ATOMS: atom_id res chain seq x y z
N GLU A 1 54.31 1.37 -1.34
CA GLU A 1 53.30 2.11 -2.13
C GLU A 1 51.89 1.51 -2.12
N ALA A 2 51.60 0.37 -2.78
CA ALA A 2 50.21 -0.11 -2.96
C ALA A 2 49.42 -0.42 -1.65
N TRP A 3 50.11 -0.84 -0.58
CA TRP A 3 49.46 -1.07 0.72
C TRP A 3 48.97 0.22 1.38
N LYS A 4 49.70 1.34 1.22
CA LYS A 4 49.36 2.65 1.77
C LYS A 4 48.08 3.21 1.14
N VAL A 5 47.90 3.01 -0.16
CA VAL A 5 46.67 3.42 -0.88
C VAL A 5 45.46 2.63 -0.41
N ARG A 6 45.60 1.31 -0.22
CA ARG A 6 44.52 0.47 0.33
C ARG A 6 44.15 0.88 1.76
N GLU A 7 45.15 1.17 2.58
CA GLU A 7 44.93 1.59 3.95
C GLU A 7 44.22 2.94 4.04
N ILE A 8 44.62 3.91 3.23
CA ILE A 8 43.92 5.20 3.12
C ILE A 8 42.47 5.00 2.70
N ARG A 9 42.20 4.16 1.69
CA ARG A 9 40.81 3.86 1.27
C ARG A 9 39.98 3.22 2.38
N ARG A 10 40.56 2.31 3.15
CA ARG A 10 39.89 1.68 4.30
C ARG A 10 39.50 2.70 5.36
N VAL A 11 40.45 3.55 5.76
CA VAL A 11 40.21 4.62 6.75
C VAL A 11 39.17 5.61 6.25
N MET A 12 39.19 5.97 4.96
CA MET A 12 38.18 6.82 4.34
C MET A 12 36.79 6.17 4.37
N ALA A 13 36.66 4.90 4.00
CA ALA A 13 35.40 4.17 4.03
C ALA A 13 34.86 4.04 5.47
N GLU A 14 35.73 3.82 6.46
CA GLU A 14 35.33 3.79 7.87
C GLU A 14 34.78 5.15 8.34
N ARG A 15 35.47 6.25 8.00
CA ARG A 15 34.99 7.60 8.28
C ARG A 15 33.66 7.90 7.60
N GLU A 16 33.51 7.50 6.34
CA GLU A 16 32.27 7.70 5.59
C GLU A 16 31.10 6.92 6.20
N ARG A 17 31.32 5.68 6.66
CA ARG A 17 30.31 4.89 7.37
C ARG A 17 29.85 5.55 8.67
N VAL A 18 30.79 6.08 9.45
CA VAL A 18 30.46 6.82 10.68
C VAL A 18 29.68 8.09 10.36
N ALA A 19 30.17 8.89 9.40
CA ALA A 19 29.47 10.10 8.98
C ALA A 19 28.08 9.82 8.41
N ALA A 20 27.87 8.71 7.68
CA ALA A 20 26.56 8.29 7.19
C ALA A 20 25.60 7.98 8.34
N ALA A 21 26.06 7.25 9.35
CA ALA A 21 25.27 6.94 10.53
C ALA A 21 24.93 8.20 11.35
N GLU A 22 25.85 9.16 11.46
CA GLU A 22 25.59 10.46 12.10
C GLU A 22 24.56 11.29 11.33
N ARG A 23 24.66 11.33 9.99
CA ARG A 23 23.65 11.99 9.13
C ARG A 23 22.27 11.38 9.30
N GLU A 24 22.18 10.05 9.34
CA GLU A 24 20.91 9.35 9.55
C GLU A 24 20.31 9.70 10.93
N ARG A 25 21.12 9.70 11.99
CA ARG A 25 20.68 10.10 13.34
C ARG A 25 20.20 11.54 13.39
N ALA A 26 20.94 12.47 12.76
CA ALA A 26 20.56 13.87 12.69
C ALA A 26 19.23 14.07 11.91
N GLU A 27 18.99 13.33 10.82
CA GLU A 27 17.71 13.38 10.09
C GLU A 27 16.56 12.81 10.92
N ILE A 28 16.79 11.72 11.66
CA ILE A 28 15.80 11.17 12.59
C ILE A 28 15.45 12.20 13.66
N GLU A 29 16.43 12.87 14.26
CA GLU A 29 16.22 13.94 15.25
C GLU A 29 15.50 15.15 14.64
N ARG A 30 15.85 15.55 13.42
CA ARG A 30 15.14 16.60 12.66
C ARG A 30 13.66 16.25 12.49
N ARG A 31 13.35 15.04 12.01
CA ARG A 31 11.95 14.58 11.85
C ARG A 31 11.19 14.48 13.16
N ARG A 32 11.87 14.14 14.26
CA ARG A 32 11.29 14.10 15.61
C ARG A 32 10.98 15.51 16.15
N GLY A 33 11.78 16.50 15.79
CA GLY A 33 11.57 17.91 16.17
C GLY A 33 10.57 18.67 15.29
N LEU A 34 10.15 18.09 14.16
CA LEU A 34 9.23 18.70 13.21
C LEU A 34 7.79 18.71 13.75
N THR A 35 7.02 19.76 13.45
CA THR A 35 5.59 19.82 13.82
C THR A 35 4.75 18.82 13.01
N ASP A 36 3.59 18.44 13.53
CA ASP A 36 2.72 17.44 12.89
C ASP A 36 2.23 17.89 11.50
N ASP A 37 1.93 19.19 11.34
CA ASP A 37 1.50 19.76 10.06
C ASP A 37 2.61 19.76 9.00
N GLU A 38 3.84 20.08 9.40
CA GLU A 38 5.00 20.04 8.51
C GLU A 38 5.36 18.61 8.12
N ARG A 39 5.27 17.66 9.06
CA ARG A 39 5.48 16.23 8.80
C ARG A 39 4.48 15.69 7.80
N LEU A 40 3.20 16.03 7.96
CA LEU A 40 2.15 15.62 7.03
C LEU A 40 2.40 16.16 5.60
N ARG A 41 2.87 17.40 5.47
CA ARG A 41 3.21 17.99 4.16
C ARG A 41 4.42 17.29 3.52
N GLU A 42 5.48 17.05 4.29
CA GLU A 42 6.66 16.32 3.80
C GLU A 42 6.28 14.90 3.35
N ASP A 43 5.50 14.18 4.15
CA ASP A 43 5.07 12.83 3.83
C ASP A 43 4.12 12.80 2.62
N ALA A 44 3.22 13.77 2.49
CA ALA A 44 2.36 13.90 1.31
C ALA A 44 3.18 14.16 0.03
N ALA A 45 4.23 14.98 0.10
CA ALA A 45 5.13 15.22 -1.03
C ALA A 45 5.95 13.98 -1.39
N LEU A 46 6.39 13.19 -0.40
CA LEU A 46 7.09 11.92 -0.64
C LEU A 46 6.16 10.86 -1.24
N LEU A 47 4.91 10.81 -0.77
CA LEU A 47 3.89 9.90 -1.29
C LEU A 47 3.52 10.23 -2.73
N SER A 48 3.38 11.51 -3.09
CA SER A 48 3.08 11.91 -4.46
C SER A 48 4.23 11.60 -5.42
N ALA A 49 5.48 11.86 -5.01
CA ALA A 49 6.65 11.48 -5.79
C ALA A 49 6.72 9.97 -6.05
N ARG A 50 6.43 9.16 -5.02
CA ARG A 50 6.44 7.70 -5.14
C ARG A 50 5.25 7.14 -5.91
N ALA A 51 4.10 7.81 -5.90
CA ALA A 51 2.94 7.42 -6.69
C ALA A 51 3.24 7.51 -8.20
N SER A 52 3.99 8.53 -8.63
CA SER A 52 4.42 8.67 -10.01
C SER A 52 5.31 7.53 -10.51
N ASP A 53 6.05 6.87 -9.61
CA ASP A 53 6.85 5.68 -9.96
C ASP A 53 5.99 4.42 -10.14
N ASP A 54 4.80 4.36 -9.54
CA ASP A 54 3.89 3.21 -9.60
C ASP A 54 3.06 3.18 -10.89
N ASP A 55 2.89 4.33 -11.55
CA ASP A 55 2.12 4.51 -12.79
C ASP A 55 2.64 3.66 -13.96
N GLY A 56 3.88 3.15 -13.88
CA GLY A 56 4.46 2.23 -14.84
C GLY A 56 3.98 0.77 -14.74
N LYS A 57 3.27 0.38 -13.67
CA LYS A 57 2.81 -1.00 -13.51
C LYS A 57 1.58 -1.29 -14.36
N GLY A 58 1.68 -2.30 -15.23
CA GLY A 58 0.57 -2.73 -16.08
C GLY A 58 -0.66 -3.19 -15.26
N ARG A 59 -1.86 -2.89 -15.78
CA ARG A 59 -3.11 -3.41 -15.22
C ARG A 59 -3.16 -4.93 -15.41
N ARG A 60 -3.41 -5.65 -14.31
CA ARG A 60 -3.42 -7.12 -14.28
C ARG A 60 -4.75 -7.69 -14.81
N THR A 61 -4.70 -8.82 -15.50
CA THR A 61 -5.89 -9.48 -16.06
C THR A 61 -6.67 -10.24 -14.98
N PHE A 62 -7.95 -10.55 -15.25
CA PHE A 62 -8.81 -11.27 -14.30
C PHE A 62 -8.24 -12.67 -14.00
N LEU A 63 -8.14 -13.01 -12.70
CA LEU A 63 -7.55 -14.25 -12.17
C LEU A 63 -6.04 -14.47 -12.47
N GLN A 64 -5.31 -13.44 -12.90
CA GLN A 64 -3.88 -13.54 -13.17
C GLN A 64 -3.08 -13.92 -11.91
N LYS A 65 -2.11 -14.82 -12.06
CA LYS A 65 -1.19 -15.20 -10.98
C LYS A 65 -0.26 -14.04 -10.64
N TYR A 66 -0.11 -13.76 -9.35
CA TYR A 66 0.85 -12.80 -8.85
C TYR A 66 2.21 -13.47 -8.69
N PHE A 67 3.23 -12.89 -9.30
CA PHE A 67 4.61 -13.26 -9.10
C PHE A 67 5.27 -12.16 -8.29
N HIS A 68 5.67 -12.50 -7.07
CA HIS A 68 6.42 -11.59 -6.22
C HIS A 68 7.86 -11.47 -6.76
N LYS A 69 8.40 -10.25 -6.84
CA LYS A 69 9.77 -9.96 -7.35
C LYS A 69 10.89 -10.64 -6.54
N GLY A 70 10.57 -11.19 -5.37
CA GLY A 70 11.51 -11.76 -4.40
C GLY A 70 11.87 -10.73 -3.32
N ALA A 71 12.68 -11.07 -2.32
CA ALA A 71 13.18 -10.10 -1.32
C ALA A 71 14.69 -9.85 -1.44
N PHE A 72 15.37 -10.67 -2.24
CA PHE A 72 16.82 -10.68 -2.37
C PHE A 72 17.24 -9.89 -3.62
N PHE A 73 18.46 -9.34 -3.60
CA PHE A 73 19.09 -8.66 -4.74
C PHE A 73 18.29 -7.48 -5.33
N GLN A 74 17.43 -6.87 -4.52
CA GLN A 74 16.72 -5.64 -4.88
C GLN A 74 17.54 -4.37 -4.62
N GLN A 75 18.74 -4.52 -4.06
CA GLN A 75 19.62 -3.39 -3.80
C GLN A 75 20.15 -2.82 -5.12
N GLU A 76 20.41 -1.52 -5.10
CA GLU A 76 21.10 -0.83 -6.17
C GLU A 76 22.61 -0.92 -5.92
N ASP A 77 23.38 -1.03 -7.00
CA ASP A 77 24.83 -0.93 -7.01
C ASP A 77 25.27 0.51 -6.71
N ALA A 78 26.58 0.71 -6.53
CA ALA A 78 27.17 2.02 -6.23
C ALA A 78 26.81 3.13 -7.24
N ASP A 79 26.52 2.74 -8.49
CA ASP A 79 26.12 3.64 -9.58
C ASP A 79 24.59 3.86 -9.68
N GLY A 80 23.80 3.37 -8.71
CA GLY A 80 22.33 3.50 -8.70
C GLY A 80 21.62 2.56 -9.67
N ASN A 81 22.32 1.59 -10.27
CA ASN A 81 21.72 0.57 -11.12
C ASN A 81 21.27 -0.62 -10.27
N PRO A 82 20.17 -1.31 -10.62
CA PRO A 82 19.79 -2.53 -9.92
C PRO A 82 20.90 -3.59 -10.02
N MET A 83 21.24 -4.24 -8.90
CA MET A 83 22.33 -5.21 -8.81
C MET A 83 22.21 -6.39 -9.80
N LEU A 84 20.98 -6.78 -10.15
CA LEU A 84 20.70 -7.83 -11.14
C LEU A 84 20.55 -7.29 -12.59
N GLY A 85 20.94 -6.04 -12.80
CA GLY A 85 20.83 -5.32 -14.06
C GLY A 85 19.39 -5.14 -14.54
N ASP A 86 19.23 -5.10 -15.86
CA ASP A 86 17.96 -4.79 -16.52
C ASP A 86 16.85 -5.81 -16.28
N ILE A 87 17.18 -6.99 -15.74
CA ILE A 87 16.19 -8.00 -15.35
C ILE A 87 15.21 -7.43 -14.32
N MET A 88 15.70 -6.63 -13.36
CA MET A 88 14.87 -6.06 -12.29
C MET A 88 14.04 -4.86 -12.74
N LYS A 89 14.31 -4.31 -13.92
CA LYS A 89 13.55 -3.20 -14.51
C LYS A 89 12.33 -3.66 -15.33
N ARG A 90 12.23 -4.98 -15.59
CA ARG A 90 11.11 -5.56 -16.35
C ARG A 90 9.80 -5.44 -15.58
N ASP A 91 8.69 -5.42 -16.32
CA ASP A 91 7.37 -5.55 -15.72
C ASP A 91 7.12 -7.01 -15.31
N PHE A 92 7.07 -7.27 -14.00
CA PHE A 92 6.74 -8.58 -13.43
C PHE A 92 5.23 -8.79 -13.29
N GLY A 93 4.43 -7.76 -13.60
CA GLY A 93 2.97 -7.78 -13.59
C GLY A 93 2.36 -8.28 -14.89
N GLU A 94 3.15 -8.62 -15.90
CA GLU A 94 2.66 -9.06 -17.21
C GLU A 94 1.99 -10.44 -17.17
N ALA A 95 0.94 -10.61 -17.98
CA ALA A 95 0.22 -11.88 -18.09
C ALA A 95 1.12 -12.96 -18.68
N THR A 96 1.32 -14.06 -17.95
CA THR A 96 2.22 -15.14 -18.37
C THR A 96 1.44 -16.41 -18.71
N GLY A 97 1.75 -17.04 -19.85
CA GLY A 97 1.25 -18.36 -20.23
C GLY A 97 -0.28 -18.47 -20.23
N ALA A 98 -0.84 -19.21 -19.28
CA ALA A 98 -2.28 -19.45 -19.16
C ALA A 98 -3.11 -18.20 -18.75
N ASP A 99 -2.46 -17.10 -18.37
CA ASP A 99 -3.13 -15.85 -17.97
C ASP A 99 -3.24 -14.84 -19.12
N VAL A 100 -2.69 -15.15 -20.30
CA VAL A 100 -2.82 -14.32 -21.52
C VAL A 100 -4.25 -14.35 -22.07
N VAL A 101 -4.98 -15.44 -21.82
CA VAL A 101 -6.39 -15.60 -22.23
C VAL A 101 -7.29 -14.78 -21.31
N ASP A 102 -8.27 -14.09 -21.89
CA ASP A 102 -9.29 -13.38 -21.13
C ASP A 102 -10.22 -14.36 -20.42
N LYS A 103 -10.07 -14.48 -19.09
CA LYS A 103 -10.87 -15.37 -18.25
C LYS A 103 -12.20 -14.76 -17.83
N ALA A 104 -12.41 -13.47 -18.08
CA ALA A 104 -13.68 -12.81 -17.74
C ALA A 104 -14.80 -13.23 -18.69
N SER A 105 -14.48 -13.62 -19.92
CA SER A 105 -15.43 -14.10 -20.92
C SER A 105 -15.91 -15.56 -20.68
N LEU A 106 -15.28 -16.28 -19.75
CA LEU A 106 -15.66 -17.66 -19.43
C LEU A 106 -17.00 -17.75 -18.69
N PRO A 107 -17.73 -18.88 -18.78
CA PRO A 107 -18.92 -19.12 -17.96
C PRO A 107 -18.60 -19.03 -16.46
N LYS A 108 -19.54 -18.51 -15.65
CA LYS A 108 -19.36 -18.28 -14.19
C LYS A 108 -18.71 -19.46 -13.44
N PRO A 109 -19.10 -20.74 -13.64
CA PRO A 109 -18.47 -21.86 -12.92
C PRO A 109 -16.99 -22.08 -13.25
N MET A 110 -16.54 -21.62 -14.44
CA MET A 110 -15.15 -21.72 -14.90
C MET A 110 -14.31 -20.49 -14.53
N GLN A 111 -14.93 -19.40 -14.05
CA GLN A 111 -14.26 -18.19 -13.56
C GLN A 111 -13.61 -18.41 -12.19
N VAL A 112 -12.85 -19.50 -12.05
CA VAL A 112 -12.15 -19.89 -10.83
C VAL A 112 -10.69 -20.17 -11.13
N LYS A 113 -9.83 -19.95 -10.14
CA LYS A 113 -8.41 -20.24 -10.26
C LYS A 113 -8.21 -21.77 -10.25
N LYS A 114 -7.51 -22.30 -11.27
CA LYS A 114 -7.25 -23.75 -11.44
C LYS A 114 -8.55 -24.58 -11.46
N PHE A 115 -9.38 -24.33 -12.46
CA PHE A 115 -10.60 -25.13 -12.69
C PHE A 115 -10.28 -26.63 -12.75
N GLY A 116 -11.06 -27.47 -12.06
CA GLY A 116 -10.88 -28.93 -11.99
C GLY A 116 -9.92 -29.45 -10.92
N PHE A 117 -9.23 -28.58 -10.16
CA PHE A 117 -8.36 -29.01 -9.07
C PHE A 117 -9.14 -29.18 -7.76
N ARG A 118 -8.73 -30.15 -6.93
CA ARG A 118 -9.37 -30.43 -5.63
C ARG A 118 -9.30 -29.25 -4.64
N SER A 119 -8.30 -28.38 -4.75
CA SER A 119 -8.05 -27.28 -3.82
C SER A 119 -8.69 -25.96 -4.26
N GLN A 120 -9.97 -25.98 -4.61
CA GLN A 120 -10.71 -24.76 -4.94
C GLN A 120 -11.18 -24.06 -3.67
N VAL A 121 -11.09 -22.73 -3.68
CA VAL A 121 -11.65 -21.91 -2.60
C VAL A 121 -13.14 -21.75 -2.88
N LYS A 122 -13.96 -22.02 -1.87
CA LYS A 122 -15.43 -21.97 -1.98
C LYS A 122 -15.94 -20.54 -2.14
N TRP A 123 -15.30 -19.58 -1.49
CA TRP A 123 -15.75 -18.20 -1.36
C TRP A 123 -14.84 -17.25 -2.14
N THR A 124 -15.43 -16.28 -2.82
CA THR A 124 -14.66 -15.34 -3.68
C THR A 124 -14.47 -13.98 -3.03
N HIS A 125 -15.55 -13.20 -2.90
CA HIS A 125 -15.58 -11.90 -2.24
C HIS A 125 -16.94 -11.67 -1.59
N LEU A 126 -16.99 -10.81 -0.58
CA LEU A 126 -18.20 -10.59 0.22
C LEU A 126 -19.42 -10.25 -0.65
N SER A 127 -19.27 -9.42 -1.68
CA SER A 127 -20.38 -9.04 -2.55
C SER A 127 -20.91 -10.16 -3.46
N ALA A 128 -20.17 -11.25 -3.68
CA ALA A 128 -20.70 -12.41 -4.40
C ALA A 128 -21.55 -13.31 -3.50
N GLU A 129 -21.26 -13.29 -2.19
CA GLU A 129 -21.98 -14.05 -1.16
C GLU A 129 -23.09 -13.22 -0.52
N ASP A 130 -23.11 -11.92 -0.79
CA ASP A 130 -24.10 -10.99 -0.27
C ASP A 130 -25.46 -11.24 -0.95
N THR A 131 -26.36 -11.86 -0.21
CA THR A 131 -27.75 -12.10 -0.62
C THR A 131 -28.66 -10.93 -0.27
N THR A 132 -28.13 -9.78 0.17
CA THR A 132 -28.90 -8.56 0.39
C THR A 132 -29.50 -8.09 -0.94
N ASN A 133 -30.73 -8.51 -1.17
CA ASN A 133 -31.53 -8.08 -2.31
C ASN A 133 -31.99 -6.63 -2.06
N ARG A 134 -31.24 -5.66 -2.56
CA ARG A 134 -31.57 -4.24 -2.41
C ARG A 134 -32.92 -3.86 -3.03
N GLU A 135 -33.42 -4.68 -3.94
CA GLU A 135 -34.73 -4.54 -4.60
C GLU A 135 -35.86 -5.29 -3.88
N ASP A 136 -35.57 -6.02 -2.80
CA ASP A 136 -36.58 -6.74 -2.03
C ASP A 136 -37.45 -5.75 -1.22
N ILE A 137 -38.75 -6.03 -1.19
CA ILE A 137 -39.79 -5.21 -0.55
C ILE A 137 -39.51 -5.07 0.96
N LEU A 138 -38.82 -6.05 1.55
CA LEU A 138 -38.39 -6.03 2.95
C LEU A 138 -37.23 -5.05 3.20
N HIS A 139 -36.31 -4.87 2.24
CA HIS A 139 -35.22 -3.89 2.33
C HIS A 139 -35.71 -2.45 2.06
N ALA A 140 -36.69 -2.28 1.17
CA ALA A 140 -37.31 -0.97 0.89
C ALA A 140 -38.08 -0.39 2.10
N ARG A 141 -38.59 -1.25 2.99
CA ARG A 141 -39.34 -0.83 4.19
C ARG A 141 -38.48 -0.27 5.32
N ASP A 142 -37.19 -0.59 5.36
CA ASP A 142 -36.29 -0.18 6.43
C ASP A 142 -35.75 1.25 6.24
N GLN A 143 -35.47 1.65 4.99
CA GLN A 143 -35.00 3.01 4.69
C GLN A 143 -36.09 4.10 4.79
N GLY A 144 -37.33 3.71 5.06
CA GLY A 144 -38.49 4.62 5.16
C GLY A 144 -38.98 4.90 6.59
N ARG A 145 -38.39 4.30 7.64
CA ARG A 145 -38.82 4.52 9.05
C ARG A 145 -37.89 5.45 9.82
N GLY A 146 -37.47 6.53 9.19
CA GLY A 146 -36.89 7.70 9.88
C GLY A 146 -37.97 8.66 10.39
N ARG A 147 -38.79 8.26 11.38
CA ARG A 147 -39.51 9.17 12.29
C ARG A 147 -40.12 8.39 13.46
N GLY A 148 -39.69 8.72 14.68
CA GLY A 148 -40.46 8.50 15.91
C GLY A 148 -39.84 7.50 16.89
N GLY A 149 -38.94 7.98 17.73
CA GLY A 149 -38.38 7.22 18.86
C GLY A 149 -37.66 8.14 19.83
N ALA A 150 -38.39 9.11 20.38
CA ALA A 150 -37.92 9.97 21.45
C ALA A 150 -37.59 9.12 22.68
N TRP A 151 -36.32 9.12 23.08
CA TRP A 151 -35.91 8.76 24.43
C TRP A 151 -36.18 9.97 25.34
N PRO A 152 -36.93 9.86 26.45
CA PRO A 152 -37.17 10.99 27.33
C PRO A 152 -35.93 11.19 28.21
N ALA A 153 -35.03 12.09 27.80
CA ALA A 153 -33.99 12.61 28.68
C ALA A 153 -34.59 13.69 29.58
N GLY A 154 -34.41 13.50 30.89
CA GLY A 154 -34.93 14.35 31.95
C GLY A 154 -34.48 15.82 31.88
N ARG A 155 -35.34 16.66 32.44
CA ARG A 155 -35.19 18.10 32.71
C ARG A 155 -33.88 18.47 33.42
N GLY A 156 -33.31 19.60 32.98
CA GLY A 156 -32.33 20.46 33.67
C GLY A 156 -31.39 21.09 32.64
N GLY A 157 -31.62 22.31 32.11
CA GLY A 157 -31.46 23.60 32.80
C GLY A 157 -30.01 23.71 33.31
N VAL A 158 -29.10 24.56 32.83
CA VAL A 158 -29.11 25.95 32.32
C VAL A 158 -27.75 26.17 31.60
N GLY A 159 -27.64 26.96 30.54
CA GLY A 159 -27.11 28.32 30.67
C GLY A 159 -25.68 28.48 30.10
N ARG A 160 -25.62 29.14 28.94
CA ARG A 160 -24.54 29.94 28.30
C ARG A 160 -23.15 30.03 28.97
N GLY A 161 -22.11 30.00 28.15
CA GLY A 161 -20.89 30.75 28.43
C GLY A 161 -19.64 30.27 27.68
N SER A 162 -19.30 30.97 26.59
CA SER A 162 -17.94 31.02 26.03
C SER A 162 -16.93 31.46 27.11
N ARG A 163 -15.70 30.90 27.12
CA ARG A 163 -14.42 31.56 27.46
C ARG A 163 -13.22 30.58 27.45
N PRO A 164 -11.95 31.07 27.43
CA PRO A 164 -10.94 30.69 26.44
C PRO A 164 -9.72 29.94 27.03
N ASP A 165 -8.74 29.73 26.15
CA ASP A 165 -7.38 29.23 26.39
C ASP A 165 -6.70 29.69 27.68
N SER A 166 -5.82 28.81 28.16
CA SER A 166 -4.62 29.11 28.96
C SER A 166 -3.45 28.32 28.38
#